data_AF-A0A814U9C1-F1
#
_entry.id   AF-A0A814U9C1-F1
#
_cell.length_a   1.000
_cell.length_b   1.000
_cell.length_c   1.000
_cell.angle_alpha   90.00
_cell.angle_beta   90.00
_cell.angle_gamma   90.00
#
_symmetry.space_group_name_H-M   'P 1'
#
loop_
_entity.id
_entity.type
_entity.pdbx_description
1 polymer ?
#
loop_
_entity_poly.entity_id
_entity_poly.type
_entity_poly.pdbx_seq_one_letter_code
_entity_poly.pdbx_strand_id
1 'polypeptide(L)'
;MAQPCMIATCRRVSQTLCYGCQQNFCRDHIIEHDLSLNSQLNPLSDEINALGERLKSVNLENAIGNSRKKLEQWRIDCHKTIDDFFEQKCHELDRCIRKKMEKQREEIRRIRIKMSDLIREQEATHKDIDLLTITVRDLEHEINKIEQILFQIEIKSLVLDDNLIYIENLDINHFDLISLSSIYKTINYPRENWTPLTCNNQYLLIHQEPNLCLVDQNLNIIKQNSWIYGTIYDMCWSSTLNRFIVINGSDVFFIDENFISIENIQTLQKCKWLSCTTSETSLFLSTKVWGSSIMEFSLLPTIKLIKQWQSPDTCTRDEVINGIVYNNDTLAMMIKNPSEKTIHIEIRSSITLDRIWSLKLNIAYSQNIRTRCCLLPNDQWLVVDRNTSRIFHITKDGKVKSSSAYNPPPFCAVLFDHNMLAISTARGVNIHKL
;
A
#
# COMPACT_ATOMS: atom_id res chain seq x y z
N MET A 1 31.32 51.32 15.44
CA MET A 1 32.62 50.74 15.07
C MET A 1 32.58 50.40 13.60
N ALA A 2 33.57 50.83 12.82
CA ALA A 2 33.68 50.53 11.40
C ALA A 2 34.00 49.05 11.18
N GLN A 3 33.12 48.30 10.51
CA GLN A 3 33.39 46.89 10.22
C GLN A 3 34.30 46.76 8.98
N PRO A 4 35.29 45.85 8.99
CA PRO A 4 36.16 45.63 7.84
C PRO A 4 35.38 44.99 6.69
N CYS A 5 35.85 45.21 5.46
CA CYS A 5 35.35 44.49 4.28
C CYS A 5 35.60 42.98 4.43
N MET A 6 34.69 42.15 3.93
CA MET A 6 34.76 40.68 3.99
C MET A 6 36.01 40.11 3.28
N ILE A 7 36.44 40.75 2.20
CA ILE A 7 37.67 40.38 1.50
C ILE A 7 38.87 40.73 2.39
N ALA A 8 39.54 39.70 2.93
CA ALA A 8 40.62 39.82 3.92
C ALA A 8 41.82 40.67 3.45
N THR A 9 42.05 40.76 2.13
CA THR A 9 43.11 41.58 1.53
C THR A 9 42.71 43.06 1.39
N CYS A 10 41.44 43.40 1.60
CA CYS A 10 40.91 44.75 1.47
C CYS A 10 41.07 45.54 2.77
N ARG A 11 41.87 46.62 2.73
CA ARG A 11 42.06 47.53 3.88
C ARG A 11 40.95 48.59 4.01
N ARG A 12 39.96 48.59 3.12
CA ARG A 12 38.88 49.59 3.11
C ARG A 12 37.80 49.21 4.13
N VAL A 13 37.23 50.22 4.77
CA VAL A 13 36.07 50.06 5.66
C VAL A 13 34.85 49.67 4.83
N SER A 14 34.04 48.74 5.34
CA SER A 14 32.78 48.40 4.70
C SER A 14 31.82 49.59 4.67
N GLN A 15 31.15 49.77 3.54
CA GLN A 15 30.17 50.83 3.35
C GLN A 15 28.76 50.28 3.16
N THR A 16 28.63 48.98 2.87
CA THR A 16 27.35 48.36 2.55
C THR A 16 27.36 46.91 3.01
N LEU A 17 26.27 46.49 3.64
CA LEU A 17 25.99 45.10 3.98
C LEU A 17 25.19 44.48 2.82
N CYS A 18 25.64 43.36 2.27
CA CYS A 18 24.78 42.57 1.39
C CYS A 18 23.80 41.78 2.26
N TYR A 19 22.51 42.12 2.17
CA TYR A 19 21.46 41.46 2.96
C TYR A 19 21.25 39.99 2.57
N GLY A 20 21.62 39.60 1.34
CA GLY A 20 21.50 38.21 0.86
C GLY A 20 22.50 37.27 1.52
N CYS A 21 23.78 37.64 1.59
CA CYS A 21 24.84 36.81 2.17
C CYS A 21 25.29 37.24 3.57
N GLN A 22 24.71 38.32 4.13
CA GLN A 22 25.05 38.90 5.44
C GLN A 22 26.54 39.27 5.58
N GLN A 23 27.17 39.66 4.46
CA GLN A 23 28.58 40.01 4.40
C GLN A 23 28.77 41.51 4.12
N ASN A 24 29.76 42.08 4.80
CA ASN A 24 30.08 43.50 4.71
C ASN A 24 31.08 43.76 3.59
N PHE A 25 30.76 44.67 2.68
CA PHE A 25 31.60 45.00 1.53
C PHE A 25 31.94 46.48 1.49
N CYS A 26 33.11 46.81 0.95
CA CYS A 26 33.39 48.16 0.49
C CYS A 26 32.69 48.41 -0.85
N ARG A 27 32.60 49.68 -1.28
CA ARG A 27 31.88 50.07 -2.49
C ARG A 27 32.34 49.34 -3.77
N ASP A 28 33.63 49.07 -3.91
CA ASP A 28 34.15 48.41 -5.11
C ASP A 28 33.82 46.91 -5.08
N HIS A 29 33.99 46.26 -3.93
CA HIS A 29 33.73 44.83 -3.81
C HIS A 29 32.25 44.46 -3.78
N ILE A 30 31.34 45.37 -3.41
CA ILE A 30 29.90 45.10 -3.55
C ILE A 30 29.48 45.12 -5.03
N ILE A 31 30.10 45.97 -5.86
CA ILE A 31 29.88 45.99 -7.30
C ILE A 31 30.45 44.72 -7.94
N GLU A 32 31.66 44.30 -7.56
CA GLU A 32 32.23 43.03 -8.03
C GLU A 32 31.41 41.82 -7.59
N HIS A 33 30.90 41.82 -6.36
CA HIS A 33 30.01 40.79 -5.85
C HIS A 33 28.70 40.72 -6.65
N ASP A 34 28.08 41.87 -6.95
CA ASP A 34 26.87 41.95 -7.76
C ASP A 34 27.12 41.53 -9.23
N LEU A 35 28.25 41.93 -9.81
CA LEU A 35 28.66 41.47 -11.15
C LEU A 35 28.94 39.97 -11.18
N SER A 36 29.57 39.41 -10.13
CA SER A 36 29.81 37.99 -10.00
C SER A 36 28.51 37.20 -9.92
N LEU A 37 27.55 37.64 -9.10
CA LEU A 37 26.22 37.03 -9.04
C LEU A 37 25.48 37.09 -10.37
N ASN A 38 25.47 38.25 -11.02
CA ASN A 38 24.83 38.40 -12.34
C ASN A 38 25.52 37.57 -13.43
N SER A 39 26.85 37.40 -13.34
CA SER A 39 27.60 36.56 -14.28
C SER A 39 27.25 35.08 -14.18
N GLN A 40 26.72 34.61 -13.04
CA GLN A 40 26.24 33.24 -12.86
C GLN A 40 24.86 33.00 -13.49
N LEU A 41 24.11 34.05 -13.83
CA LEU A 41 22.79 33.91 -14.47
C LEU A 41 22.89 33.45 -15.93
N ASN A 42 23.94 33.84 -16.65
CA ASN A 42 24.11 33.47 -18.06
C ASN A 42 24.33 31.95 -18.22
N PRO A 43 25.25 31.29 -17.48
CA PRO A 43 25.38 29.83 -17.51
C PRO A 43 24.09 29.09 -17.14
N LEU A 44 23.33 29.58 -16.15
CA LEU A 44 22.04 28.99 -15.78
C LEU A 44 20.99 29.13 -16.90
N SER A 45 20.96 30.27 -17.60
CA SER A 45 20.11 30.45 -18.78
C SER A 45 20.50 29.48 -19.90
N ASP A 46 21.80 29.25 -20.11
CA ASP A 46 22.30 28.31 -21.11
C ASP A 46 21.93 26.86 -20.75
N GLU A 47 22.01 26.49 -19.47
CA GLU A 47 21.54 25.19 -18.98
C GLU A 47 20.02 25.03 -19.16
N ILE A 48 19.22 26.04 -18.84
CA ILE A 48 17.76 26.02 -19.04
C ILE A 48 17.44 25.86 -20.53
N ASN A 49 18.13 26.59 -21.40
CA ASN A 49 17.95 26.48 -22.85
C ASN A 49 18.33 25.08 -23.35
N ALA A 50 19.45 24.52 -22.87
CA ALA A 50 19.86 23.16 -23.20
C ALA A 50 18.85 22.10 -22.73
N LEU A 51 18.27 22.27 -21.53
CA LEU A 51 17.19 21.42 -21.03
C LEU A 51 15.93 21.56 -21.88
N GLY A 52 15.58 22.77 -22.31
CA GLY A 52 14.46 23.05 -23.21
C GLY A 52 14.62 22.36 -24.58
N GLU A 53 15.81 22.41 -25.17
CA GLU A 53 16.10 21.71 -26.42
C GLU A 53 16.10 20.19 -26.24
N ARG A 54 16.62 19.68 -25.11
CA ARG A 54 16.52 18.26 -24.78
C ARG A 54 15.06 17.81 -24.66
N LEU A 55 14.20 18.60 -24.01
CA LEU A 55 12.78 18.30 -23.88
C LEU A 55 12.09 18.22 -25.24
N LYS A 56 12.40 19.12 -26.17
CA LYS A 56 11.91 19.08 -27.56
C LYS A 56 12.38 17.84 -28.32
N SER A 57 13.58 17.33 -28.00
CA SER A 57 14.13 16.12 -28.62
C SER A 57 13.57 14.80 -28.06
N VAL A 58 12.82 14.85 -26.96
CA VAL A 58 12.17 13.66 -26.39
C VAL A 58 11.07 13.19 -27.35
N ASN A 59 11.28 12.03 -27.96
CA ASN A 59 10.35 11.45 -28.92
C ASN A 59 9.16 10.78 -28.19
N LEU A 60 8.21 11.63 -27.79
CA LEU A 60 6.95 11.23 -27.14
C LEU A 60 6.14 10.26 -28.00
N GLU A 61 6.17 10.43 -29.32
CA GLU A 61 5.44 9.56 -30.26
C GLU A 61 5.95 8.11 -30.22
N ASN A 62 7.26 7.90 -30.11
CA ASN A 62 7.84 6.57 -29.96
C ASN A 62 7.45 5.91 -28.63
N ALA A 63 7.44 6.68 -27.53
CA ALA A 63 7.05 6.18 -26.22
C ALA A 63 5.56 5.76 -26.20
N ILE A 64 4.67 6.63 -26.71
CA ILE A 64 3.24 6.34 -26.85
C ILE A 64 3.01 5.17 -27.82
N GLY A 65 3.77 5.12 -28.93
CA GLY A 65 3.70 4.06 -29.92
C GLY A 65 4.00 2.68 -29.34
N ASN A 66 5.00 2.56 -28.47
CA ASN A 66 5.34 1.31 -27.79
C ASN A 66 4.25 0.85 -26.83
N SER A 67 3.66 1.77 -26.05
CA SER A 67 2.54 1.45 -25.16
C SER A 67 1.29 1.01 -25.93
N ARG A 68 0.97 1.68 -27.05
CA ARG A 68 -0.13 1.28 -27.94
C ARG A 68 0.08 -0.12 -28.51
N LYS A 69 1.31 -0.48 -28.91
CA LYS A 69 1.63 -1.84 -29.39
C LYS A 69 1.38 -2.91 -28.32
N LYS A 70 1.68 -2.63 -27.05
CA LYS A 70 1.41 -3.56 -25.94
C LYS A 70 -0.10 -3.75 -25.73
N LEU A 71 -0.88 -2.68 -25.77
CA LEU A 71 -2.35 -2.76 -25.68
C LEU A 71 -2.95 -3.53 -26.87
N GLU A 72 -2.41 -3.31 -28.07
CA GLU A 72 -2.82 -4.05 -29.26
C GLU A 72 -2.51 -5.55 -29.14
N GLN A 73 -1.32 -5.89 -28.65
CA GLN A 73 -0.95 -7.29 -28.40
C GLN A 73 -1.87 -7.93 -27.35
N TRP A 74 -2.13 -7.24 -26.25
CA TRP A 74 -3.07 -7.71 -25.22
C TRP A 74 -4.46 -7.96 -25.81
N ARG A 75 -4.97 -7.07 -26.69
CA ARG A 75 -6.24 -7.26 -27.38
C ARG A 75 -6.24 -8.55 -28.20
N ILE A 76 -5.18 -8.79 -28.98
CA ILE A 76 -5.03 -9.99 -29.81
C ILE A 76 -5.02 -11.26 -28.94
N ASP A 77 -4.25 -11.26 -27.85
CA ASP A 77 -4.11 -12.40 -26.96
C ASP A 77 -5.43 -12.73 -26.24
N CYS A 78 -6.19 -11.70 -25.83
CA CYS A 78 -7.52 -11.88 -25.23
C CYS A 78 -8.51 -12.50 -26.22
N HIS A 79 -8.56 -12.03 -27.47
CA HIS A 79 -9.44 -12.63 -28.48
C HIS A 79 -9.11 -14.11 -28.69
N LYS A 80 -7.84 -14.44 -28.82
CA LYS A 80 -7.41 -15.84 -28.94
C LYS A 80 -7.83 -16.69 -27.74
N THR A 81 -7.68 -16.17 -26.52
CA THR A 81 -8.08 -16.89 -25.31
C THR A 81 -9.59 -17.14 -25.26
N ILE A 82 -10.40 -16.17 -25.73
CA ILE A 82 -11.86 -16.32 -25.84
C ILE A 82 -12.22 -17.39 -26.86
N ASP A 83 -11.55 -17.39 -28.02
CA ASP A 83 -11.76 -18.38 -29.07
C ASP A 83 -11.39 -19.80 -28.59
N ASP A 84 -10.23 -19.95 -27.96
CA ASP A 84 -9.76 -21.22 -27.38
C ASP A 84 -10.76 -21.76 -26.32
N PHE A 85 -11.28 -20.88 -25.47
CA PHE A 85 -12.29 -21.26 -24.47
C PHE A 85 -13.61 -21.68 -25.10
N PHE A 86 -14.05 -20.98 -26.15
CA PHE A 86 -15.24 -21.33 -26.91
C PHE A 86 -15.11 -22.73 -27.54
N GLU A 87 -13.99 -23.01 -28.23
CA GLU A 87 -13.73 -24.31 -28.83
C GLU A 87 -13.71 -25.43 -27.78
N GLN A 88 -13.08 -25.19 -26.62
CA GLN A 88 -13.09 -26.13 -25.51
C GLN A 88 -14.52 -26.47 -25.07
N LYS A 89 -15.41 -25.46 -24.96
CA LYS A 89 -16.80 -25.68 -24.57
C LYS A 89 -17.61 -26.42 -25.63
N CYS A 90 -17.35 -26.17 -26.91
CA CYS A 90 -17.91 -26.98 -27.99
C CYS A 90 -17.49 -28.45 -27.87
N HIS A 91 -16.21 -28.74 -27.58
CA HIS A 91 -15.74 -30.11 -27.37
C HIS A 91 -16.34 -30.77 -26.13
N GLU A 92 -16.53 -30.04 -25.03
CA GLU A 92 -17.22 -30.54 -23.84
C GLU A 92 -18.67 -30.95 -24.15
N LEU A 93 -19.39 -30.11 -24.91
CA LEU A 93 -20.75 -30.37 -25.35
C LEU A 93 -20.82 -31.64 -26.22
N ASP A 94 -19.97 -31.70 -27.25
CA ASP A 94 -19.84 -32.85 -28.13
C ASP A 94 -19.59 -34.16 -27.37
N ARG A 95 -18.65 -34.12 -26.41
CA ARG A 95 -18.32 -35.28 -25.58
C ARG A 95 -19.52 -35.72 -24.73
N CYS A 96 -20.28 -34.78 -24.19
CA CYS A 96 -21.49 -35.07 -23.40
C CYS A 96 -22.54 -35.81 -24.26
N ILE A 97 -22.79 -35.31 -25.48
CA ILE A 97 -23.72 -35.93 -26.43
C ILE A 97 -23.25 -37.34 -26.81
N ARG A 98 -21.98 -37.48 -27.21
CA ARG A 98 -21.41 -38.78 -27.62
C ARG A 98 -21.51 -39.81 -26.50
N LYS A 99 -21.24 -39.44 -25.24
CA LYS A 99 -21.32 -40.36 -24.10
C LYS A 99 -22.76 -40.85 -23.86
N LYS A 100 -23.77 -39.97 -23.99
CA LYS A 100 -25.17 -40.37 -23.88
C LYS A 100 -25.57 -41.31 -25.02
N MET A 101 -25.18 -40.99 -26.25
CA MET A 101 -25.45 -41.84 -27.42
C MET A 101 -24.81 -43.23 -27.31
N GLU A 102 -23.55 -43.30 -26.85
CA GLU A 102 -22.85 -44.57 -26.74
C GLU A 102 -23.46 -45.48 -25.66
N LYS A 103 -23.95 -44.90 -24.56
CA LYS A 103 -24.70 -45.66 -23.54
C LYS A 103 -25.94 -46.33 -24.16
N GLN A 104 -26.70 -45.60 -24.98
CA GLN A 104 -27.89 -46.16 -25.63
C GLN A 104 -27.53 -47.23 -26.66
N ARG A 105 -26.44 -47.04 -27.42
CA ARG A 105 -25.93 -48.08 -28.35
C ARG A 105 -25.57 -49.38 -27.64
N GLU A 106 -24.94 -49.30 -26.48
CA GLU A 106 -24.57 -50.50 -25.72
C GLU A 106 -25.79 -51.22 -25.13
N GLU A 107 -26.83 -50.48 -24.71
CA GLU A 107 -28.10 -51.09 -24.31
C GLU A 107 -28.79 -51.79 -25.51
N ILE A 108 -28.84 -51.16 -26.70
CA ILE A 108 -29.35 -51.81 -27.93
C ILE A 108 -28.57 -53.10 -28.22
N ARG A 109 -27.24 -53.07 -28.08
CA ARG A 109 -26.39 -54.24 -28.30
C ARG A 109 -26.73 -55.36 -27.34
N ARG A 110 -26.89 -55.06 -26.04
CA ARG A 110 -27.28 -56.04 -25.02
C ARG A 110 -28.65 -56.67 -25.31
N ILE A 111 -29.63 -55.85 -25.69
CA ILE A 111 -30.96 -56.34 -26.08
C ILE A 111 -30.85 -57.31 -27.27
N ARG A 112 -30.08 -56.95 -28.30
CA ARG A 112 -29.89 -57.80 -29.49
C ARG A 112 -29.23 -59.15 -29.16
N ILE A 113 -28.22 -59.16 -28.29
CA ILE A 113 -27.55 -60.40 -27.86
C ILE A 113 -28.56 -61.29 -27.15
N LYS A 114 -29.26 -60.76 -26.14
CA LYS A 114 -30.26 -61.51 -25.37
C LYS A 114 -31.38 -62.06 -26.25
N MET A 115 -31.84 -61.26 -27.22
CA MET A 115 -32.84 -61.71 -28.19
C MET A 115 -32.32 -62.84 -29.10
N SER A 116 -31.07 -62.77 -29.53
CA SER A 116 -30.45 -63.81 -30.36
C SER A 116 -30.28 -65.12 -29.60
N ASP A 117 -29.91 -65.06 -28.31
CA ASP A 117 -29.77 -66.24 -27.45
C ASP A 117 -31.12 -66.93 -27.25
N LEU A 118 -32.18 -66.18 -26.93
CA LEU A 118 -33.54 -66.71 -26.78
C LEU A 118 -34.07 -67.35 -28.08
N ILE A 119 -33.75 -66.77 -29.25
CA ILE A 119 -34.12 -67.35 -30.55
C ILE A 119 -33.36 -68.65 -30.81
N ARG A 120 -32.05 -68.68 -30.52
CA ARG A 120 -31.20 -69.87 -30.72
C ARG A 120 -31.64 -71.04 -29.85
N GLU A 121 -31.99 -70.76 -28.60
CA GLU A 121 -32.35 -71.76 -27.60
C GLU A 121 -33.80 -72.24 -27.75
N GLN A 122 -34.67 -71.49 -28.45
CA GLN A 122 -36.10 -71.78 -28.64
C GLN A 122 -36.91 -71.93 -27.33
N GLU A 123 -36.36 -71.49 -26.20
CA GLU A 123 -36.94 -71.60 -24.86
C GLU A 123 -37.43 -70.25 -24.30
N ALA A 124 -37.87 -69.34 -25.18
CA ALA A 124 -38.37 -68.03 -24.73
C ALA A 124 -39.64 -68.17 -23.89
N THR A 125 -39.66 -67.63 -22.67
CA THR A 125 -40.86 -67.57 -21.85
C THR A 125 -41.63 -66.27 -22.09
N HIS A 126 -42.92 -66.24 -21.76
CA HIS A 126 -43.71 -65.01 -21.77
C HIS A 126 -43.08 -63.88 -20.92
N LYS A 127 -42.44 -64.24 -19.80
CA LYS A 127 -41.73 -63.27 -18.95
C LYS A 127 -40.52 -62.66 -19.66
N ASP A 128 -39.79 -63.42 -20.47
CA ASP A 128 -38.64 -62.91 -21.21
C ASP A 128 -39.06 -61.91 -22.28
N ILE A 129 -40.19 -62.19 -22.95
CA ILE A 129 -40.79 -61.29 -23.95
C ILE A 129 -41.30 -60.00 -23.28
N ASP A 130 -41.98 -60.10 -22.14
CA ASP A 130 -42.48 -58.94 -21.40
C ASP A 130 -41.31 -58.04 -20.94
N LEU A 131 -40.25 -58.64 -20.40
CA LEU A 131 -39.07 -57.91 -19.92
C LEU A 131 -38.33 -57.20 -21.08
N LEU A 132 -38.18 -57.87 -22.22
CA LEU A 132 -37.61 -57.25 -23.43
C LEU A 132 -38.49 -56.11 -23.94
N THR A 133 -39.80 -56.28 -23.94
CA THR A 133 -40.75 -55.26 -24.41
C THR A 133 -40.70 -54.01 -23.55
N ILE A 134 -40.60 -54.16 -22.21
CA ILE A 134 -40.41 -53.05 -21.28
C ILE A 134 -39.07 -52.34 -21.57
N THR A 135 -37.99 -53.10 -21.69
CA THR A 135 -36.65 -52.54 -21.93
C THR A 135 -36.57 -51.77 -23.25
N VAL A 136 -37.22 -52.27 -24.31
CA VAL A 136 -37.30 -51.59 -25.61
C VAL A 136 -38.06 -50.27 -25.51
N ARG A 137 -39.20 -50.25 -24.81
CA ARG A 137 -39.98 -49.01 -24.60
C ARG A 137 -39.21 -47.98 -23.76
N ASP A 138 -38.52 -48.42 -22.72
CA ASP A 138 -37.68 -47.53 -21.90
C ASP A 138 -36.55 -46.92 -22.74
N LEU A 139 -35.93 -47.72 -23.61
CA LEU A 139 -34.87 -47.27 -24.51
C LEU A 139 -35.40 -46.28 -25.57
N GLU A 140 -36.58 -46.54 -26.13
CA GLU A 140 -37.26 -45.63 -27.04
C GLU A 140 -37.59 -44.30 -26.35
N HIS A 141 -38.06 -44.34 -25.11
CA HIS A 141 -38.31 -43.15 -24.30
C HIS A 141 -37.04 -42.35 -24.03
N GLU A 142 -35.92 -43.01 -23.72
CA GLU A 142 -34.64 -42.35 -23.48
C GLU A 142 -34.02 -41.79 -24.77
N ILE A 143 -34.19 -42.44 -25.92
CA ILE A 143 -33.78 -41.89 -27.23
C ILE A 143 -34.62 -40.66 -27.57
N ASN A 144 -35.93 -40.73 -27.43
CA ASN A 144 -36.84 -39.59 -27.65
C ASN A 144 -36.49 -38.41 -26.74
N LYS A 145 -36.12 -38.68 -25.47
CA LYS A 145 -35.59 -37.64 -24.58
C LYS A 145 -34.35 -37.01 -25.17
N ILE A 146 -33.37 -37.79 -25.65
CA ILE A 146 -32.12 -37.30 -26.24
C ILE A 146 -32.38 -36.42 -27.47
N GLU A 147 -33.28 -36.84 -28.36
CA GLU A 147 -33.70 -36.07 -29.54
C GLU A 147 -34.37 -34.74 -29.16
N GLN A 148 -35.04 -34.70 -28.01
CA GLN A 148 -35.70 -33.52 -27.47
C GLN A 148 -34.82 -32.71 -26.50
N ILE A 149 -33.54 -33.08 -26.26
CA ILE A 149 -32.65 -32.31 -25.39
C ILE A 149 -32.34 -30.97 -26.07
N LEU A 150 -33.02 -29.93 -25.60
CA LEU A 150 -32.50 -28.57 -25.64
C LEU A 150 -31.54 -28.44 -24.46
N PHE A 151 -30.23 -28.42 -24.72
CA PHE A 151 -29.27 -28.11 -23.67
C PHE A 151 -29.53 -26.69 -23.19
N GLN A 152 -29.81 -26.56 -21.89
CA GLN A 152 -29.86 -25.25 -21.27
C GLN A 152 -28.42 -24.79 -21.04
N ILE A 153 -27.90 -23.98 -21.96
CA ILE A 153 -26.60 -23.33 -21.82
C ILE A 153 -26.84 -21.99 -21.13
N GLU A 154 -26.40 -21.88 -19.88
CA GLU A 154 -26.38 -20.60 -19.17
C GLU A 154 -25.06 -19.89 -19.51
N ILE A 155 -25.15 -18.80 -20.29
CA ILE A 155 -23.98 -17.96 -20.62
C ILE A 155 -24.05 -16.71 -19.75
N LYS A 156 -23.03 -16.51 -18.91
CA LYS A 156 -22.87 -15.29 -18.12
C LYS A 156 -22.10 -14.25 -18.93
N SER A 157 -22.41 -12.97 -18.70
CA SER A 157 -21.69 -11.88 -19.35
C SER A 157 -20.22 -11.86 -18.90
N LEU A 158 -19.32 -11.61 -19.85
CA LEU A 158 -17.95 -11.23 -19.53
C LEU A 158 -17.98 -9.81 -18.97
N VAL A 159 -17.52 -9.63 -17.74
CA VAL A 159 -17.35 -8.33 -17.10
C VAL A 159 -15.88 -7.98 -17.13
N LEU A 160 -15.54 -6.88 -17.81
CA LEU A 160 -14.19 -6.33 -17.79
C LEU A 160 -14.07 -5.44 -16.56
N ASP A 161 -13.15 -5.79 -15.67
CA ASP A 161 -12.79 -4.97 -14.52
C ASP A 161 -11.94 -3.79 -15.01
N ASP A 162 -12.28 -2.57 -14.58
CA ASP A 162 -11.53 -1.35 -14.91
C ASP A 162 -10.05 -1.43 -14.47
N ASN A 163 -9.73 -2.33 -13.54
CA ASN A 163 -8.37 -2.59 -13.08
C ASN A 163 -7.57 -3.56 -13.97
N LEU A 164 -8.14 -4.09 -15.08
CA LEU A 164 -7.44 -5.00 -15.99
C LEU A 164 -6.26 -4.34 -16.72
N ILE A 165 -6.38 -3.04 -17.00
CA ILE A 165 -5.34 -2.26 -17.67
C ILE A 165 -5.04 -1.02 -16.84
N TYR A 166 -3.88 -1.03 -16.20
CA TYR A 166 -3.39 0.12 -15.44
C TYR A 166 -2.45 0.97 -16.29
N ILE A 167 -2.81 2.23 -16.54
CA ILE A 167 -1.95 3.22 -17.21
C ILE A 167 -1.37 4.13 -16.12
N GLU A 168 -0.17 3.80 -15.68
CA GLU A 168 0.55 4.59 -14.67
C GLU A 168 1.30 5.76 -15.32
N ASN A 169 1.10 6.97 -14.80
CA ASN A 169 1.94 8.11 -15.15
C ASN A 169 3.26 8.01 -14.37
N LEU A 170 4.24 7.31 -14.96
CA LEU A 170 5.48 6.90 -14.29
C LEU A 170 6.35 8.06 -13.78
N ASP A 171 6.11 9.31 -14.21
CA ASP A 171 7.02 10.44 -13.92
C ASP A 171 6.60 11.36 -12.76
N ILE A 172 5.40 11.25 -12.18
CA ILE A 172 5.01 12.20 -11.11
C ILE A 172 5.31 11.66 -9.70
N ASN A 173 5.43 10.34 -9.52
CA ASN A 173 5.47 9.72 -8.17
C ASN A 173 6.50 8.60 -8.01
N HIS A 174 7.53 8.51 -8.87
CA HIS A 174 8.53 7.46 -8.72
C HIS A 174 9.51 7.79 -7.58
N PHE A 175 9.05 7.66 -6.34
CA PHE A 175 9.92 7.69 -5.17
C PHE A 175 11.03 6.64 -5.36
N ASP A 176 12.28 7.10 -5.41
CA ASP A 176 13.44 6.24 -5.30
C ASP A 176 14.25 6.66 -4.07
N LEU A 177 14.36 5.76 -3.11
CA LEU A 177 15.11 5.98 -1.89
C LEU A 177 16.59 6.27 -2.14
N ILE A 178 17.16 5.78 -3.26
CA ILE A 178 18.56 6.04 -3.62
C ILE A 178 18.75 7.51 -4.00
N SER A 179 17.74 8.14 -4.59
CA SER A 179 17.74 9.55 -4.96
C SER A 179 17.12 10.45 -3.88
N LEU A 180 16.93 9.94 -2.65
CA LEU A 180 16.38 10.75 -1.57
C LEU A 180 17.24 12.01 -1.41
N SER A 181 16.62 13.17 -1.61
CA SER A 181 17.32 14.45 -1.57
C SER A 181 18.01 14.68 -0.22
N SER A 182 19.03 15.54 -0.20
CA SER A 182 19.56 16.04 1.06
C SER A 182 18.45 16.68 1.89
N ILE A 183 18.59 16.63 3.22
CA ILE A 183 17.63 17.23 4.16
C ILE A 183 17.33 18.68 3.74
N TYR A 184 16.09 18.95 3.36
CA TYR A 184 15.62 20.27 2.96
C TYR A 184 15.47 21.20 4.16
N LYS A 185 14.89 20.69 5.25
CA LYS A 185 14.72 21.41 6.52
C LYS A 185 14.66 20.42 7.68
N THR A 186 15.13 20.83 8.85
CA THR A 186 14.93 20.08 10.10
C THR A 186 14.10 20.92 11.08
N ILE A 187 13.02 20.34 11.58
CA ILE A 187 12.26 20.88 12.70
C ILE A 187 12.90 20.32 13.98
N ASN A 188 13.73 21.12 14.63
CA ASN A 188 14.51 20.68 15.79
C ASN A 188 13.61 20.43 17.00
N TYR A 189 13.90 19.37 17.74
CA TYR A 189 13.33 19.15 19.07
C TYR A 189 14.16 19.90 20.13
N PRO A 190 13.50 20.52 21.13
CA PRO A 190 14.21 21.18 22.23
C PRO A 190 15.07 20.21 23.06
N ARG A 191 14.67 18.95 23.11
CA ARG A 191 15.34 17.84 23.79
C ARG A 191 15.23 16.60 22.92
N GLU A 192 16.10 15.62 23.17
CA GLU A 192 16.00 14.36 22.43
C GLU A 192 14.63 13.72 22.66
N ASN A 193 13.90 13.50 21.57
CA ASN A 193 12.56 12.95 21.62
C ASN A 193 12.39 11.89 20.52
N TRP A 194 11.68 10.83 20.86
CA TRP A 194 11.49 9.66 20.00
C TRP A 194 10.00 9.38 19.87
N THR A 195 9.32 10.30 19.21
CA THR A 195 7.87 10.31 19.11
C THR A 195 7.41 9.95 17.70
N PRO A 196 6.25 9.28 17.60
CA PRO A 196 5.58 9.12 16.32
C PRO A 196 5.23 10.50 15.76
N LEU A 197 4.92 10.55 14.48
CA LEU A 197 4.36 11.71 13.79
C LEU A 197 3.32 11.22 12.80
N THR A 198 2.41 12.10 12.40
CA THR A 198 1.38 11.79 11.40
C THR A 198 0.96 13.08 10.71
N CYS A 199 0.23 13.00 9.60
CA CYS A 199 -0.22 14.17 8.87
C CYS A 199 -1.59 13.95 8.22
N ASN A 200 -2.24 15.05 7.86
CA ASN A 200 -3.48 15.07 7.07
C ASN A 200 -3.29 15.79 5.72
N ASN A 201 -2.07 15.74 5.19
CA ASN A 201 -1.60 16.47 3.98
C ASN A 201 -1.54 17.99 4.10
N GLN A 202 -2.36 18.62 4.94
CA GLN A 202 -2.30 20.06 5.22
C GLN A 202 -1.37 20.37 6.40
N TYR A 203 -1.46 19.56 7.44
CA TYR A 203 -0.70 19.71 8.67
C TYR A 203 0.03 18.43 9.03
N LEU A 204 1.23 18.60 9.57
CA LEU A 204 2.01 17.57 10.22
C LEU A 204 1.84 17.74 11.74
N LEU A 205 1.36 16.68 12.41
CA LEU A 205 1.26 16.62 13.86
C LEU A 205 2.52 15.98 14.43
N ILE A 206 3.26 16.73 15.25
CA ILE A 206 4.48 16.28 15.91
C ILE A 206 4.38 16.48 17.42
N HIS A 207 5.07 15.64 18.19
CA HIS A 207 5.20 15.84 19.63
C HIS A 207 6.59 16.41 19.95
N GLN A 208 6.62 17.68 20.34
CA GLN A 208 7.79 18.37 20.88
C GLN A 208 7.61 18.51 22.39
N GLU A 209 8.07 17.52 23.16
CA GLU A 209 7.79 17.45 24.60
C GLU A 209 8.03 18.80 25.32
N PRO A 210 7.03 19.33 26.04
CA PRO A 210 5.77 18.68 26.45
C PRO A 210 4.58 18.91 25.50
N ASN A 211 4.76 19.55 24.35
CA ASN A 211 3.68 20.02 23.50
C ASN A 211 3.43 19.12 22.28
N LEU A 212 2.16 18.93 21.94
CA LEU A 212 1.76 18.56 20.58
C LEU A 212 1.68 19.81 19.72
N CYS A 213 2.33 19.77 18.56
CA CYS A 213 2.48 20.91 17.65
C CYS A 213 1.92 20.54 16.28
N LEU A 214 1.12 21.45 15.71
CA LEU A 214 0.70 21.40 14.31
C LEU A 214 1.64 22.25 13.47
N VAL A 215 2.17 21.64 12.42
CA VAL A 215 3.11 22.25 11.50
C VAL A 215 2.45 22.36 10.12
N ASP A 216 2.50 23.55 9.51
CA ASP A 216 1.96 23.79 8.16
C ASP A 216 2.89 23.29 7.04
N GLN A 217 2.43 23.42 5.79
CA GLN A 217 3.23 23.09 4.58
C GLN A 217 4.49 23.96 4.42
N ASN A 218 4.50 25.16 5.02
CA ASN A 218 5.69 26.02 5.08
C ASN A 218 6.67 25.60 6.19
N LEU A 219 6.36 24.50 6.89
CA LEU A 219 7.15 23.91 7.95
C LEU A 219 7.30 24.86 9.17
N ASN A 220 6.24 25.61 9.47
CA ASN A 220 6.12 26.48 10.63
C ASN A 220 5.16 25.87 11.64
N ILE A 221 5.50 25.95 12.94
CA ILE A 221 4.56 25.57 14.01
C ILE A 221 3.49 26.66 14.11
N ILE A 222 2.25 26.31 13.79
CA ILE A 222 1.13 27.26 13.78
C ILE A 222 0.31 27.20 15.08
N LYS A 223 0.27 26.04 15.73
CA LYS A 223 -0.49 25.81 16.97
C LYS A 223 0.24 24.78 17.83
N GLN A 224 0.08 24.91 19.14
CA GLN A 224 0.62 23.95 20.10
C GLN A 224 -0.30 23.80 21.31
N ASN A 225 -0.36 22.60 21.88
CA ASN A 225 -1.08 22.32 23.12
C ASN A 225 -0.26 21.38 24.02
N SER A 226 -0.37 21.54 25.34
CA SER A 226 0.37 20.73 26.29
C SER A 226 -0.18 19.30 26.33
N TRP A 227 0.69 18.32 26.16
CA TRP A 227 0.36 16.91 26.26
C TRP A 227 0.71 16.37 27.66
N ILE A 228 -0.33 16.21 28.49
CA ILE A 228 -0.19 15.75 29.89
C ILE A 228 -0.55 14.26 30.07
N TYR A 229 -0.90 13.55 29.00
CA TYR A 229 -1.47 12.20 29.06
C TYR A 229 -0.42 11.08 28.93
N GLY A 230 0.84 11.37 29.25
CA GLY A 230 1.94 10.40 29.28
C GLY A 230 2.62 10.16 27.93
N THR A 231 3.28 9.01 27.77
CA THR A 231 3.98 8.69 26.51
C THR A 231 3.01 8.42 25.37
N ILE A 232 3.20 9.11 24.25
CA ILE A 232 2.48 8.82 23.00
C ILE A 232 3.04 7.56 22.37
N TYR A 233 2.17 6.59 22.09
CA TYR A 233 2.57 5.33 21.48
C TYR A 233 2.49 5.39 19.96
N ASP A 234 1.41 5.95 19.43
CA ASP A 234 1.18 6.10 18.00
C ASP A 234 0.18 7.21 17.69
N MET A 235 0.16 7.63 16.42
CA MET A 235 -0.79 8.63 15.93
C MET A 235 -1.20 8.30 14.49
N CYS A 236 -2.45 8.60 14.14
CA CYS A 236 -2.93 8.54 12.77
C CYS A 236 -3.94 9.68 12.49
N TRP A 237 -4.27 9.90 11.23
CA TRP A 237 -5.31 10.83 10.81
C TRP A 237 -6.57 10.07 10.41
N SER A 238 -7.76 10.59 10.75
CA SER A 238 -9.03 10.08 10.23
C SER A 238 -9.68 11.12 9.32
N SER A 239 -9.75 10.83 8.02
CA SER A 239 -10.45 11.65 7.05
C SER A 239 -11.95 11.72 7.35
N THR A 240 -12.55 10.59 7.72
CA THR A 240 -13.98 10.48 8.08
C THR A 240 -14.38 11.37 9.25
N LEU A 241 -13.53 11.46 10.27
CA LEU A 241 -13.80 12.28 11.46
C LEU A 241 -13.24 13.70 11.34
N ASN A 242 -12.39 13.94 10.34
CA ASN A 242 -11.56 15.14 10.20
C ASN A 242 -10.77 15.47 11.48
N ARG A 243 -10.16 14.45 12.09
CA ARG A 243 -9.41 14.58 13.34
C ARG A 243 -8.18 13.69 13.37
N PHE A 244 -7.16 14.15 14.07
CA PHE A 244 -6.03 13.29 14.45
C PHE A 244 -6.46 12.38 15.61
N ILE A 245 -5.95 11.16 15.59
CA ILE A 245 -6.14 10.15 16.63
C ILE A 245 -4.79 9.87 17.25
N VAL A 246 -4.70 10.03 18.57
CA VAL A 246 -3.48 9.81 19.34
C VAL A 246 -3.75 8.74 20.38
N ILE A 247 -2.89 7.72 20.45
CA ILE A 247 -2.98 6.71 21.50
C ILE A 247 -1.88 6.92 22.54
N ASN A 248 -2.28 6.92 23.80
CA ASN A 248 -1.36 6.60 24.88
C ASN A 248 -1.47 5.10 25.17
N GLY A 249 -0.63 4.57 26.05
CA GLY A 249 -0.59 3.13 26.32
C GLY A 249 -1.91 2.49 26.81
N SER A 250 -2.95 3.27 27.14
CA SER A 250 -4.23 2.79 27.71
C SER A 250 -5.49 3.39 27.06
N ASP A 251 -5.38 4.61 26.54
CA ASP A 251 -6.48 5.48 26.14
C ASP A 251 -6.23 6.03 24.73
N VAL A 252 -7.32 6.41 24.07
CA VAL A 252 -7.32 7.00 22.72
C VAL A 252 -7.91 8.40 22.80
N PHE A 253 -7.30 9.34 22.07
CA PHE A 253 -7.65 10.75 22.08
C PHE A 253 -7.89 11.26 20.67
N PHE A 254 -8.83 12.17 20.54
CA PHE A 254 -9.00 13.00 19.36
C PHE A 254 -8.32 14.34 19.52
N ILE A 255 -7.76 14.82 18.42
CA ILE A 255 -7.20 16.16 18.32
C ILE A 255 -7.79 16.84 17.10
N ASP A 256 -8.49 17.94 17.37
CA ASP A 256 -9.09 18.81 16.37
C ASP A 256 -8.03 19.76 15.79
N GLU A 257 -7.93 19.90 14.47
CA GLU A 257 -6.93 20.77 13.83
C GLU A 257 -7.21 22.28 14.00
N ASN A 258 -8.47 22.66 14.22
CA ASN A 258 -8.88 24.05 14.36
C ASN A 258 -8.53 24.60 15.75
N PHE A 259 -8.71 23.78 16.80
CA PHE A 259 -8.50 24.24 18.18
C PHE A 259 -7.37 23.51 18.91
N ILE A 260 -6.76 22.49 18.30
CA ILE A 260 -5.82 21.55 18.94
C ILE A 260 -6.36 21.02 20.29
N SER A 261 -7.69 20.94 20.42
CA SER A 261 -8.37 20.47 21.62
C SER A 261 -8.21 18.95 21.72
N ILE A 262 -7.84 18.48 22.90
CA ILE A 262 -7.60 17.06 23.16
C ILE A 262 -8.84 16.48 23.86
N GLU A 263 -9.49 15.53 23.22
CA GLU A 263 -10.70 14.87 23.73
C GLU A 263 -10.42 13.37 23.94
N ASN A 264 -10.71 12.84 25.12
CA ASN A 264 -10.54 11.41 25.39
C ASN A 264 -11.77 10.60 24.95
N ILE A 265 -11.55 9.50 24.24
CA ILE A 265 -12.62 8.60 23.79
C ILE A 265 -12.95 7.61 24.91
N GLN A 266 -13.91 7.98 25.76
CA GLN A 266 -14.30 7.16 26.92
C GLN A 266 -15.05 5.87 26.55
N THR A 267 -15.61 5.79 25.35
CA THR A 267 -16.37 4.62 24.89
C THR A 267 -15.50 3.41 24.56
N LEU A 268 -14.20 3.62 24.35
CA LEU A 268 -13.27 2.55 24.04
C LEU A 268 -12.84 1.82 25.31
N GLN A 269 -12.86 0.49 25.24
CA GLN A 269 -12.33 -0.34 26.32
C GLN A 269 -10.85 0.00 26.55
N LYS A 270 -10.45 0.17 27.81
CA LYS A 270 -9.04 0.36 28.15
C LYS A 270 -8.27 -0.92 27.86
N CYS A 271 -7.33 -0.85 26.92
CA CYS A 271 -6.41 -1.91 26.58
C CYS A 271 -4.99 -1.36 26.48
N LYS A 272 -4.00 -2.25 26.51
CA LYS A 272 -2.61 -1.85 26.28
C LYS A 272 -2.41 -1.55 24.80
N TRP A 273 -2.68 -0.35 24.33
CA TRP A 273 -2.57 0.00 22.91
C TRP A 273 -1.12 0.18 22.46
N LEU A 274 -0.83 -0.15 21.19
CA LEU A 274 0.51 -0.02 20.62
C LEU A 274 0.54 0.76 19.30
N SER A 275 -0.42 0.50 18.42
CA SER A 275 -0.50 1.16 17.11
C SER A 275 -1.94 1.39 16.68
N CYS A 276 -2.15 2.41 15.85
CA CYS A 276 -3.46 2.78 15.32
C CYS A 276 -3.37 3.17 13.84
N THR A 277 -4.43 2.87 13.09
CA THR A 277 -4.63 3.34 11.71
C THR A 277 -6.12 3.38 11.40
N THR A 278 -6.52 4.08 10.34
CA THR A 278 -7.92 4.27 9.95
C THR A 278 -8.13 3.89 8.49
N SER A 279 -9.33 3.38 8.20
CA SER A 279 -9.94 3.42 6.87
C SER A 279 -10.99 4.53 6.82
N GLU A 280 -11.74 4.61 5.72
CA GLU A 280 -12.87 5.54 5.59
C GLU A 280 -14.04 5.20 6.52
N THR A 281 -14.10 3.97 7.04
CA THR A 281 -15.23 3.48 7.85
C THR A 281 -14.82 3.03 9.24
N SER A 282 -13.55 2.65 9.43
CA SER A 282 -13.11 1.94 10.62
C SER A 282 -11.81 2.50 11.21
N LEU A 283 -11.68 2.43 12.53
CA LEU A 283 -10.45 2.59 13.29
C LEU A 283 -9.92 1.21 13.66
N PHE A 284 -8.68 0.91 13.29
CA PHE A 284 -7.97 -0.30 13.68
C PHE A 284 -6.97 0.03 14.80
N LEU A 285 -6.98 -0.77 15.86
CA LEU A 285 -6.06 -0.66 17.01
C LEU A 285 -5.36 -1.99 17.26
N SER A 286 -4.04 -1.98 17.47
CA SER A 286 -3.26 -3.15 17.89
C SER A 286 -2.86 -3.08 19.36
N THR A 287 -2.73 -4.26 19.99
CA THR A 287 -2.37 -4.37 21.42
C THR A 287 -0.88 -4.65 21.64
N LYS A 288 -0.34 -4.09 22.74
CA LYS A 288 1.05 -4.23 23.23
C LYS A 288 1.21 -5.47 24.11
N VAL A 289 0.88 -6.65 23.57
CA VAL A 289 1.02 -7.94 24.27
C VAL A 289 1.56 -8.99 23.30
N TRP A 290 2.12 -10.07 23.84
CA TRP A 290 2.44 -11.27 23.08
C TRP A 290 1.17 -11.87 22.47
N GLY A 291 1.23 -12.26 21.20
CA GLY A 291 0.04 -12.63 20.44
C GLY A 291 -0.89 -11.42 20.24
N SER A 292 -0.32 -10.26 19.88
CA SER A 292 -1.04 -9.00 19.68
C SER A 292 -2.38 -9.19 18.96
N SER A 293 -3.44 -8.63 19.51
CA SER A 293 -4.77 -8.58 18.90
C SER A 293 -4.88 -7.36 17.97
N ILE A 294 -5.81 -7.42 17.01
CA ILE A 294 -6.27 -6.27 16.24
C ILE A 294 -7.76 -6.09 16.52
N MET A 295 -8.17 -4.87 16.84
CA MET A 295 -9.55 -4.51 17.09
C MET A 295 -9.99 -3.47 16.07
N GLU A 296 -11.11 -3.71 15.41
CA GLU A 296 -11.75 -2.82 14.46
C GLU A 296 -12.97 -2.15 15.10
N PHE A 297 -13.02 -0.83 15.04
CA PHE A 297 -14.12 -0.03 15.54
C PHE A 297 -14.73 0.79 14.41
N SER A 298 -16.06 0.93 14.38
CA SER A 298 -16.72 1.86 13.46
C SER A 298 -16.32 3.29 13.79
N LEU A 299 -16.16 4.16 12.79
CA LEU A 299 -15.92 5.60 13.02
C LEU A 299 -17.25 6.35 13.21
N LEU A 300 -18.24 6.06 12.36
CA LEU A 300 -19.56 6.71 12.35
C LEU A 300 -20.70 5.68 12.44
N PRO A 301 -21.88 6.07 12.99
CA PRO A 301 -22.18 7.35 13.64
C PRO A 301 -21.59 7.45 15.06
N THR A 302 -21.13 6.33 15.63
CA THR A 302 -20.53 6.25 16.96
C THR A 302 -19.41 5.22 16.95
N ILE A 303 -18.39 5.42 17.79
CA ILE A 303 -17.28 4.47 17.89
C ILE A 303 -17.71 3.25 18.68
N LYS A 304 -17.79 2.11 17.98
CA LYS A 304 -18.20 0.82 18.54
C LYS A 304 -17.32 -0.29 17.97
N LEU A 305 -17.01 -1.27 18.80
CA LEU A 305 -16.27 -2.46 18.37
C LEU A 305 -17.10 -3.22 17.33
N ILE A 306 -16.54 -3.39 16.14
CA ILE A 306 -17.10 -4.22 15.06
C ILE A 306 -16.57 -5.63 15.22
N LYS A 307 -15.24 -5.77 15.28
CA LYS A 307 -14.56 -7.06 15.21
C LYS A 307 -13.26 -7.04 16.01
N GLN A 308 -12.90 -8.20 16.53
CA GLN A 308 -11.65 -8.41 17.22
C GLN A 308 -11.02 -9.71 16.72
N TRP A 309 -9.82 -9.59 16.17
CA TRP A 309 -8.98 -10.73 15.84
C TRP A 309 -7.94 -10.95 16.91
N GLN A 310 -7.65 -12.21 17.18
CA GLN A 310 -6.74 -12.67 18.23
C GLN A 310 -5.68 -13.58 17.63
N SER A 311 -4.62 -13.85 18.38
CA SER A 311 -3.68 -14.90 18.01
C SER A 311 -4.38 -16.28 17.97
N PRO A 312 -4.15 -17.12 16.95
CA PRO A 312 -3.11 -17.02 15.91
C PRO A 312 -3.52 -16.28 14.63
N ASP A 313 -4.75 -15.78 14.53
CA ASP A 313 -5.27 -15.13 13.32
C ASP A 313 -4.51 -13.85 12.99
N THR A 314 -4.09 -13.08 14.00
CA THR A 314 -3.31 -11.84 13.82
C THR A 314 -1.82 -12.10 13.66
N CYS A 315 -1.20 -12.73 14.66
CA CYS A 315 0.18 -13.17 14.69
C CYS A 315 0.32 -14.39 15.61
N THR A 316 1.47 -15.06 15.60
CA THR A 316 1.72 -16.17 16.53
C THR A 316 1.81 -15.67 17.97
N ARG A 317 1.71 -16.59 18.95
CA ARG A 317 1.71 -16.27 20.38
C ARG A 317 3.03 -15.65 20.86
N ASP A 318 4.12 -15.93 20.15
CA ASP A 318 5.46 -15.41 20.47
C ASP A 318 5.79 -14.12 19.70
N GLU A 319 4.80 -13.55 19.01
CA GLU A 319 4.95 -12.35 18.19
C GLU A 319 4.23 -11.13 18.77
N VAL A 320 4.68 -9.94 18.36
CA VAL A 320 4.07 -8.65 18.69
C VAL A 320 3.95 -7.80 17.43
N ILE A 321 2.80 -7.16 17.25
CA ILE A 321 2.53 -6.21 16.16
C ILE A 321 2.95 -4.81 16.58
N ASN A 322 4.12 -4.35 16.12
CA ASN A 322 4.71 -3.06 16.48
C ASN A 322 4.12 -1.85 15.75
N GLY A 323 3.47 -2.08 14.62
CA GLY A 323 2.91 -1.02 13.78
C GLY A 323 1.87 -1.58 12.82
N ILE A 324 0.80 -0.83 12.62
CA ILE A 324 -0.22 -1.10 11.60
C ILE A 324 -0.44 0.13 10.73
N VAL A 325 -0.65 -0.08 9.43
CA VAL A 325 -1.02 0.98 8.47
C VAL A 325 -2.06 0.41 7.51
N TYR A 326 -3.18 1.10 7.36
CA TYR A 326 -4.24 0.73 6.42
C TYR A 326 -3.98 1.37 5.05
N ASN A 327 -4.27 0.62 3.98
CA ASN A 327 -4.28 1.12 2.63
C ASN A 327 -5.18 0.24 1.74
N ASN A 328 -6.16 0.80 1.04
CA ASN A 328 -6.96 0.12 0.00
C ASN A 328 -7.35 -1.33 0.36
N ASP A 329 -8.11 -1.51 1.44
CA ASP A 329 -8.57 -2.81 1.95
C ASP A 329 -7.49 -3.79 2.39
N THR A 330 -6.29 -3.28 2.62
CA THR A 330 -5.17 -4.00 3.20
C THR A 330 -4.69 -3.37 4.50
N LEU A 331 -4.12 -4.20 5.37
CA LEU A 331 -3.42 -3.80 6.57
C LEU A 331 -1.97 -4.27 6.47
N ALA A 332 -1.06 -3.31 6.46
CA ALA A 332 0.36 -3.54 6.68
C ALA A 332 0.61 -3.73 8.17
N MET A 333 1.37 -4.77 8.51
CA MET A 333 1.64 -5.17 9.89
C MET A 333 3.14 -5.37 10.07
N MET A 334 3.76 -4.56 10.93
CA MET A 334 5.13 -4.74 11.36
C MET A 334 5.18 -5.73 12.53
N ILE A 335 5.62 -6.96 12.28
CA ILE A 335 5.60 -8.05 13.25
C ILE A 335 7.03 -8.34 13.70
N LYS A 336 7.17 -8.56 15.01
CA LYS A 336 8.44 -8.93 15.64
C LYS A 336 8.27 -10.24 16.36
N ASN A 337 9.23 -11.14 16.16
CA ASN A 337 9.35 -12.41 16.87
C ASN A 337 10.63 -12.41 17.73
N PRO A 338 10.50 -12.20 19.04
CA PRO A 338 11.61 -12.18 20.00
C PRO A 338 12.28 -13.51 20.24
N SER A 339 11.54 -14.62 20.13
CA SER A 339 12.08 -15.97 20.25
C SER A 339 13.04 -16.27 19.10
N GLU A 340 12.64 -15.93 17.87
CA GLU A 340 13.47 -16.12 16.67
C GLU A 340 14.43 -14.95 16.40
N LYS A 341 14.28 -13.83 17.11
CA LYS A 341 14.96 -12.56 16.88
C LYS A 341 14.77 -12.05 15.44
N THR A 342 13.54 -12.11 14.95
CA THR A 342 13.18 -11.68 13.58
C THR A 342 12.22 -10.50 13.59
N ILE A 343 12.27 -9.72 12.52
CA ILE A 343 11.30 -8.66 12.22
C ILE A 343 10.88 -8.87 10.77
N HIS A 344 9.59 -8.81 10.52
CA HIS A 344 9.02 -8.96 9.19
C HIS A 344 7.82 -8.03 9.04
N ILE A 345 7.47 -7.76 7.79
CA ILE A 345 6.26 -7.04 7.43
C ILE A 345 5.32 -8.02 6.74
N GLU A 346 4.04 -7.97 7.09
CA GLU A 346 2.98 -8.69 6.39
C GLU A 346 1.96 -7.70 5.86
N ILE A 347 1.45 -7.96 4.67
CA ILE A 347 0.23 -7.32 4.17
C ILE A 347 -0.89 -8.34 4.23
N ARG A 348 -2.01 -7.95 4.81
CA ARG A 348 -3.18 -8.79 4.97
C ARG A 348 -4.43 -8.06 4.50
N SER A 349 -5.47 -8.80 4.12
CA SER A 349 -6.79 -8.20 3.89
C SER A 349 -7.29 -7.55 5.17
N SER A 350 -7.80 -6.32 5.14
CA SER A 350 -8.39 -5.66 6.32
C SER A 350 -9.68 -6.35 6.78
N ILE A 351 -10.37 -7.06 5.88
CA ILE A 351 -11.67 -7.69 6.13
C ILE A 351 -11.51 -9.08 6.75
N THR A 352 -10.63 -9.91 6.17
CA THR A 352 -10.45 -11.30 6.60
C THR A 352 -9.21 -11.51 7.47
N LEU A 353 -8.21 -10.62 7.39
CA LEU A 353 -6.83 -10.83 7.85
C LEU A 353 -6.11 -11.99 7.16
N ASP A 354 -6.60 -12.47 6.01
CA ASP A 354 -5.85 -13.41 5.19
C ASP A 354 -4.58 -12.74 4.67
N ARG A 355 -3.48 -13.48 4.76
CA ARG A 355 -2.17 -12.97 4.37
C ARG A 355 -2.02 -12.92 2.86
N ILE A 356 -1.76 -11.73 2.34
CA ILE A 356 -1.49 -11.48 0.92
C ILE A 356 -0.01 -11.79 0.65
N TRP A 357 0.91 -11.18 1.43
CA TRP A 357 2.33 -11.50 1.37
C TRP A 357 3.05 -11.22 2.70
N SER A 358 4.24 -11.79 2.85
CA SER A 358 5.14 -11.58 3.99
C SER A 358 6.57 -11.40 3.51
N LEU A 359 7.29 -10.48 4.14
CA LEU A 359 8.69 -10.22 3.86
C LEU A 359 9.48 -10.12 5.17
N LYS A 360 10.42 -11.04 5.35
CA LYS A 360 11.40 -11.00 6.44
C LYS A 360 12.45 -9.93 6.16
N LEU A 361 12.64 -9.01 7.10
CA LEU A 361 13.59 -7.92 6.97
C LEU A 361 14.92 -8.29 7.64
N ASN A 362 16.02 -7.96 6.98
CA ASN A 362 17.36 -8.09 7.55
C ASN A 362 17.66 -6.91 8.49
N ILE A 363 16.91 -6.83 9.58
CA ILE A 363 17.04 -5.83 10.63
C ILE A 363 17.60 -6.50 11.87
N ALA A 364 18.61 -5.88 12.48
CA ALA A 364 19.14 -6.35 13.74
C ALA A 364 18.06 -6.26 14.83
N TYR A 365 17.78 -7.38 15.48
CA TYR A 365 16.77 -7.46 16.52
C TYR A 365 17.17 -6.65 17.76
N SER A 366 16.27 -5.82 18.27
CA SER A 366 16.42 -5.13 19.56
C SER A 366 15.08 -5.08 20.27
N GLN A 367 15.02 -5.53 21.52
CA GLN A 367 13.77 -5.69 22.27
C GLN A 367 12.99 -4.37 22.47
N ASN A 368 13.70 -3.27 22.66
CA ASN A 368 13.10 -1.97 22.99
C ASN A 368 12.90 -1.04 21.79
N ILE A 369 13.33 -1.46 20.60
CA ILE A 369 13.21 -0.65 19.39
C ILE A 369 11.98 -1.10 18.60
N ARG A 370 11.20 -0.10 18.17
CA ARG A 370 10.05 -0.26 17.29
C ARG A 370 10.52 -0.04 15.85
N THR A 371 10.03 -0.89 14.96
CA THR A 371 10.17 -0.70 13.52
C THR A 371 8.81 -0.25 13.02
N ARG A 372 8.79 0.86 12.29
CA ARG A 372 7.56 1.47 11.76
C ARG A 372 7.61 1.41 10.23
N CYS A 373 6.43 1.36 9.62
CA CYS A 373 6.29 1.53 8.20
C CYS A 373 5.38 2.73 7.91
N CYS A 374 5.51 3.29 6.72
CA CYS A 374 4.54 4.22 6.15
C CYS A 374 4.27 3.88 4.69
N LEU A 375 3.11 4.30 4.22
CA LEU A 375 2.69 4.16 2.84
C LEU A 375 3.43 5.20 1.97
N LEU A 376 3.92 4.72 0.83
CA LEU A 376 4.43 5.54 -0.26
C LEU A 376 3.41 5.51 -1.42
N PRO A 377 3.54 6.40 -2.42
CA PRO A 377 2.74 6.31 -3.64
C PRO A 377 2.81 4.92 -4.30
N ASN A 378 1.77 4.58 -5.04
CA ASN A 378 1.64 3.35 -5.83
C ASN A 378 1.70 2.06 -4.98
N ASP A 379 1.08 2.11 -3.79
CA ASP A 379 0.98 1.01 -2.83
C ASP A 379 2.34 0.44 -2.38
N GLN A 380 3.38 1.26 -2.44
CA GLN A 380 4.71 0.92 -1.97
C GLN A 380 4.88 1.28 -0.49
N TRP A 381 5.91 0.74 0.14
CA TRP A 381 6.09 0.87 1.59
C TRP A 381 7.49 1.32 1.92
N LEU A 382 7.58 2.23 2.88
CA LEU A 382 8.84 2.61 3.50
C LEU A 382 8.90 2.00 4.89
N VAL A 383 9.97 1.29 5.22
CA VAL A 383 10.22 0.79 6.58
C VAL A 383 11.46 1.47 7.14
N VAL A 384 11.32 2.05 8.33
CA VAL A 384 12.43 2.70 9.03
C VAL A 384 12.97 1.79 10.13
N ASP A 385 14.28 1.57 10.12
CA ASP A 385 15.00 0.82 11.14
C ASP A 385 15.99 1.71 11.89
N ARG A 386 15.60 2.03 13.13
CA ARG A 386 16.46 2.76 14.07
C ARG A 386 17.72 1.99 14.44
N ASN A 387 17.65 0.67 14.56
CA ASN A 387 18.74 -0.11 15.15
C ASN A 387 19.97 -0.16 14.23
N THR A 388 19.74 -0.44 12.94
CA THR A 388 20.83 -0.41 11.95
C THR A 388 20.96 0.94 11.24
N SER A 389 20.13 1.93 11.60
CA SER A 389 20.09 3.26 10.96
C SER A 389 19.87 3.15 9.46
N ARG A 390 18.84 2.40 9.07
CA ARG A 390 18.51 2.12 7.66
C ARG A 390 17.05 2.42 7.36
N ILE A 391 16.81 2.68 6.09
CA ILE A 391 15.48 2.78 5.51
C ILE A 391 15.38 1.74 4.41
N PHE A 392 14.25 1.04 4.34
CA PHE A 392 13.96 0.05 3.31
C PHE A 392 12.79 0.53 2.48
N HIS A 393 12.94 0.46 1.16
CA HIS A 393 11.86 0.66 0.22
C HIS A 393 11.37 -0.69 -0.27
N ILE A 394 10.09 -0.96 -0.06
CA ILE A 394 9.43 -2.23 -0.37
C ILE A 394 8.37 -1.96 -1.43
N THR A 395 8.37 -2.77 -2.48
CA THR A 395 7.39 -2.75 -3.56
C THR A 395 6.02 -3.22 -3.09
N LYS A 396 4.96 -2.91 -3.86
CA LYS A 396 3.59 -3.38 -3.60
C LYS A 396 3.46 -4.91 -3.49
N ASP A 397 4.35 -5.64 -4.16
CA ASP A 397 4.37 -7.12 -4.19
C ASP A 397 5.28 -7.73 -3.10
N GLY A 398 5.73 -6.95 -2.11
CA GLY A 398 6.48 -7.46 -0.97
C GLY A 398 7.96 -7.77 -1.24
N LYS A 399 8.57 -7.14 -2.25
CA LYS A 399 10.01 -7.23 -2.51
C LYS A 399 10.73 -5.97 -2.09
N VAL A 400 11.91 -6.10 -1.47
CA VAL A 400 12.80 -4.95 -1.21
C VAL A 400 13.29 -4.40 -2.56
N LYS A 401 12.91 -3.16 -2.87
CA LYS A 401 13.37 -2.43 -4.06
C LYS A 401 14.78 -1.88 -3.84
N SER A 402 14.98 -1.22 -2.71
CA SER A 402 16.26 -0.63 -2.32
C SER A 402 16.33 -0.45 -0.80
N SER A 403 17.53 -0.16 -0.31
CA SER A 403 17.75 0.20 1.09
C SER A 403 18.88 1.20 1.18
N SER A 404 18.77 2.15 2.10
CA SER A 404 19.79 3.19 2.29
C SER A 404 20.11 3.35 3.77
N ALA A 405 21.35 3.73 4.06
CA ALA A 405 21.74 4.17 5.40
C ALA A 405 21.17 5.57 5.66
N TYR A 406 20.77 5.84 6.90
CA TYR A 406 20.17 7.11 7.26
C TYR A 406 20.65 7.58 8.63
N ASN A 407 21.28 8.75 8.67
CA ASN A 407 21.87 9.33 9.87
C ASN A 407 21.32 10.75 10.07
N PRO A 408 20.76 11.10 11.25
CA PRO A 408 20.65 10.30 12.48
C PRO A 408 19.63 9.15 12.39
N PRO A 409 19.72 8.13 13.28
CA PRO A 409 18.87 6.94 13.22
C PRO A 409 17.37 7.29 13.14
N PRO A 410 16.63 6.78 12.13
CA PRO A 410 15.24 7.13 11.92
C PRO A 410 14.33 6.37 12.90
N PHE A 411 13.28 7.02 13.40
CA PHE A 411 12.31 6.43 14.32
C PHE A 411 10.94 6.18 13.69
N CYS A 412 10.45 7.14 12.92
CA CYS A 412 9.16 7.12 12.25
C CYS A 412 9.27 7.95 10.97
N ALA A 413 8.48 7.63 9.96
CA ALA A 413 8.40 8.43 8.73
C ALA A 413 6.94 8.58 8.30
N VAL A 414 6.60 9.68 7.62
CA VAL A 414 5.32 9.87 6.95
C VAL A 414 5.54 10.66 5.67
N LEU A 415 4.74 10.36 4.65
CA LEU A 415 4.64 11.18 3.45
C LEU A 415 3.75 12.39 3.76
N PHE A 416 4.28 13.59 3.63
CA PHE A 416 3.61 14.87 3.87
C PHE A 416 3.45 15.62 2.55
N ASP A 417 2.23 16.13 2.29
CA ASP A 417 1.91 16.92 1.09
C ASP A 417 2.25 16.23 -0.26
N HIS A 418 2.28 14.89 -0.28
CA HIS A 418 2.64 14.02 -1.42
C HIS A 418 4.07 14.18 -1.99
N ASN A 419 4.77 15.27 -1.69
CA ASN A 419 6.08 15.62 -2.23
C ASN A 419 7.16 15.79 -1.15
N MET A 420 6.82 15.59 0.13
CA MET A 420 7.77 15.66 1.23
C MET A 420 7.75 14.37 2.03
N LEU A 421 8.94 13.88 2.38
CA LEU A 421 9.08 12.78 3.34
C LEU A 421 9.58 13.35 4.67
N ALA A 422 8.76 13.25 5.70
CA ALA A 422 9.09 13.68 7.05
C ALA A 422 9.59 12.47 7.87
N ILE A 423 10.82 12.53 8.35
CA ILE A 423 11.48 11.45 9.10
C ILE A 423 11.80 11.95 10.52
N SER A 424 11.15 11.37 11.52
CA SER A 424 11.40 11.61 12.94
C SER A 424 12.73 10.96 13.36
N THR A 425 13.55 11.70 14.09
CA THR A 425 14.83 11.29 14.65
C THR A 425 14.97 11.81 16.08
N ALA A 426 16.04 11.45 16.80
CA ALA A 426 16.29 11.97 18.16
C ALA A 426 16.21 13.49 18.25
N ARG A 427 16.75 14.15 17.22
CA ARG A 427 17.06 15.58 17.26
C ARG A 427 15.96 16.44 16.66
N GLY A 428 14.96 15.83 16.04
CA GLY A 428 13.94 16.55 15.30
C GLY A 428 13.34 15.74 14.16
N VAL A 429 12.54 16.42 13.35
CA VAL A 429 11.96 15.88 12.12
C VAL A 429 12.73 16.43 10.94
N ASN A 430 13.39 15.55 10.20
CA ASN A 430 14.06 15.87 8.95
C ASN A 430 13.04 15.79 7.81
N ILE A 431 12.97 16.84 7.00
CA ILE A 431 12.09 16.93 5.85
C ILE A 431 12.94 16.79 4.59
N HIS A 432 12.58 15.84 3.74
CA HIS A 432 13.16 15.63 2.42
C HIS A 432 12.13 16.00 1.36
N LYS A 433 12.55 16.67 0.28
CA LYS A 433 11.70 16.83 -0.90
C LYS A 433 11.85 15.61 -1.80
N LEU A 434 10.74 15.17 -2.38
CA LEU A 434 10.66 14.04 -3.28
C LEU A 434 10.70 14.48 -4.74
#